data_AF-A0AA89ASJ6-F1
#
_entry.id   AF-A0AA89ASJ6-F1
#
_cell.length_a   1.000
_cell.length_b   1.000
_cell.length_c   1.000
_cell.angle_alpha   90.00
_cell.angle_beta   90.00
_cell.angle_gamma   90.00
#
_symmetry.space_group_name_H-M   'P 1'
#
loop_
_entity.id
_entity.type
_entity.pdbx_description
1 polymer ?
#
loop_
_entity_poly.entity_id
_entity_poly.type
_entity_poly.pdbx_seq_one_letter_code
_entity_poly.pdbx_strand_id
1 'polypeptide(L)'
;MWVSQTTSCALHDVALKERHEQWMVRYGRVYKDDVEKMTRYKIFNDNVEYIESFNNVGTHTYTLRINEFADMTKEEFKASRTRYKRSSNLKSSKLASFKYENVTVVPTTMDWRLKGAVTPIKDQGQ
;
A
#
# COMPACT_ATOMS: atom_id res chain seq x y z
N MET A 1 -17.47 38.63 10.96
CA MET A 1 -16.28 38.11 10.27
C MET A 1 -16.18 36.60 10.52
N TRP A 2 -16.94 35.78 9.79
CA TRP A 2 -16.91 34.29 9.85
C TRP A 2 -16.70 33.68 8.46
N VAL A 3 -16.23 34.50 7.50
CA VAL A 3 -16.16 34.09 6.09
C VAL A 3 -14.89 33.28 5.80
N SER A 4 -13.82 33.45 6.61
CA SER A 4 -12.48 32.91 6.29
C SER A 4 -12.35 31.40 6.47
N GLN A 5 -13.14 30.78 7.36
CA GLN A 5 -13.03 29.35 7.64
C GLN A 5 -13.80 28.51 6.61
N THR A 6 -14.94 29.02 6.12
CA THR A 6 -15.77 28.35 5.12
C THR A 6 -15.09 28.27 3.76
N THR A 7 -14.36 29.32 3.35
CA THR A 7 -13.58 29.31 2.10
C THR A 7 -12.41 28.34 2.16
N SER A 8 -11.73 28.23 3.31
CA SER A 8 -10.57 27.34 3.46
C SER A 8 -10.96 25.86 3.33
N CYS A 9 -12.03 25.42 4.02
CA CYS A 9 -12.51 24.04 3.91
C CYS A 9 -13.03 23.71 2.49
N ALA A 10 -13.72 24.65 1.84
CA ALA A 10 -14.22 24.43 0.48
C ALA A 10 -13.09 24.33 -0.55
N LEU A 11 -12.05 25.16 -0.43
CA LEU A 11 -10.87 25.08 -1.31
C LEU A 11 -10.08 23.78 -1.09
N HIS A 12 -9.97 23.33 0.16
CA HIS A 12 -9.33 22.05 0.49
C HIS A 12 -10.09 20.86 -0.11
N ASP A 13 -11.42 20.84 0.00
CA ASP A 13 -12.24 19.77 -0.57
C ASP A 13 -12.17 19.73 -2.10
N VAL A 14 -12.17 20.91 -2.77
CA VAL A 14 -11.98 21.00 -4.23
C VAL A 14 -10.62 20.44 -4.65
N ALA A 15 -9.54 20.81 -3.95
CA ALA A 15 -8.19 20.32 -4.25
C ALA A 15 -8.05 18.81 -4.05
N LEU A 16 -8.70 18.26 -3.01
CA LEU A 16 -8.65 16.83 -2.73
C LEU A 16 -9.46 16.03 -3.75
N LYS A 17 -10.61 16.55 -4.16
CA LYS A 17 -11.41 15.95 -5.23
C LYS A 17 -10.64 15.89 -6.54
N GLU A 18 -9.95 16.97 -6.91
CA GLU A 18 -9.07 16.98 -8.09
C GLU A 18 -7.95 15.94 -7.97
N ARG A 19 -7.31 15.85 -6.80
CA ARG A 19 -6.28 14.84 -6.52
C ARG A 19 -6.81 13.41 -6.69
N HIS A 20 -8.04 13.14 -6.23
CA HIS A 20 -8.69 11.84 -6.42
C HIS A 20 -8.95 11.53 -7.89
N GLU A 21 -9.46 12.48 -8.69
CA GLU A 21 -9.68 12.27 -10.12
C GLU A 21 -8.35 11.99 -10.86
N GLN A 22 -7.29 12.75 -10.55
CA GLN A 22 -5.95 12.50 -11.12
C GLN A 22 -5.41 11.12 -10.73
N TRP A 23 -5.63 10.72 -9.48
CA TRP A 23 -5.25 9.39 -8.99
C TRP A 23 -6.05 8.28 -9.70
N MET A 24 -7.35 8.47 -9.93
CA MET A 24 -8.19 7.53 -10.66
C MET A 24 -7.67 7.32 -12.08
N VAL A 25 -7.33 8.39 -12.78
CA VAL A 25 -6.75 8.32 -14.13
C VAL A 25 -5.42 7.57 -14.11
N ARG A 26 -4.55 7.89 -13.15
CA ARG A 26 -3.22 7.26 -13.02
C ARG A 26 -3.29 5.75 -12.79
N TYR A 27 -4.25 5.28 -12.01
CA TYR A 27 -4.40 3.86 -11.64
C TYR A 27 -5.53 3.15 -12.40
N GLY A 28 -6.13 3.80 -13.40
CA GLY A 28 -7.19 3.21 -14.23
C GLY A 28 -8.45 2.83 -13.46
N ARG A 29 -8.83 3.61 -12.44
CA ARG A 29 -9.99 3.31 -11.59
C ARG A 29 -11.29 3.73 -12.27
N VAL A 30 -12.20 2.78 -12.39
CA VAL A 30 -13.56 2.98 -12.91
C VAL A 30 -14.52 2.35 -11.91
N TYR A 31 -15.53 3.12 -11.49
CA TYR A 31 -16.54 2.68 -10.54
C TYR A 31 -17.86 2.42 -11.25
N LYS A 32 -18.70 1.56 -10.67
CA LYS A 32 -19.99 1.16 -11.25
C LYS A 32 -20.98 2.32 -11.32
N ASP A 33 -21.03 3.13 -10.25
CA ASP A 33 -21.99 4.22 -10.10
C ASP A 33 -21.41 5.34 -9.20
N ASP A 34 -22.12 6.47 -9.17
CA ASP A 34 -21.71 7.63 -8.39
C ASP A 34 -21.71 7.38 -6.87
N VAL A 35 -22.52 6.43 -6.40
CA VAL A 35 -22.59 6.06 -4.98
C VAL A 35 -21.33 5.30 -4.57
N GLU A 36 -20.88 4.36 -5.40
CA GLU A 36 -19.60 3.68 -5.22
C GLU A 36 -18.44 4.68 -5.32
N LYS A 37 -18.44 5.56 -6.34
CA LYS A 37 -17.40 6.59 -6.49
C LYS A 37 -17.31 7.48 -5.26
N MET A 38 -18.44 7.88 -4.70
CA MET A 38 -18.48 8.71 -3.48
C MET A 38 -17.99 7.94 -2.25
N THR A 39 -18.33 6.67 -2.13
CA THR A 39 -17.82 5.80 -1.05
C THR A 39 -16.30 5.66 -1.14
N ARG A 40 -15.77 5.38 -2.35
CA ARG A 40 -14.35 5.23 -2.62
C ARG A 40 -13.58 6.54 -2.41
N TYR A 41 -14.18 7.68 -2.77
CA TYR A 41 -13.62 9.00 -2.47
C TYR A 41 -13.46 9.25 -0.97
N LYS A 42 -14.44 8.87 -0.14
CA LYS A 42 -14.33 9.00 1.32
C LYS A 42 -13.17 8.16 1.86
N ILE A 43 -13.07 6.90 1.44
CA ILE A 43 -11.95 6.03 1.84
C ILE A 43 -10.60 6.61 1.39
N PHE A 44 -10.55 7.15 0.16
CA PHE A 44 -9.37 7.83 -0.36
C PHE A 44 -8.97 9.03 0.51
N ASN A 45 -9.93 9.88 0.89
CA ASN A 45 -9.67 11.01 1.78
C ASN A 45 -9.11 10.55 3.13
N ASP A 46 -9.78 9.60 3.78
CA ASP A 46 -9.35 9.07 5.08
C ASP A 46 -7.92 8.49 5.01
N ASN A 47 -7.58 7.81 3.91
CA ASN A 47 -6.25 7.27 3.68
C ASN A 47 -5.21 8.37 3.40
N VAL A 48 -5.56 9.44 2.69
CA VAL A 48 -4.66 10.58 2.44
C VAL A 48 -4.35 11.30 3.75
N GLU A 49 -5.37 11.58 4.57
CA GLU A 49 -5.19 12.20 5.88
C GLU A 49 -4.33 11.32 6.80
N TYR A 50 -4.53 10.00 6.77
CA TYR A 50 -3.67 9.06 7.49
C TYR A 50 -2.21 9.12 7.01
N ILE A 51 -1.98 9.20 5.70
CA ILE A 51 -0.62 9.29 5.12
C ILE A 51 0.05 10.60 5.53
N GLU A 52 -0.65 11.72 5.42
CA GLU A 52 -0.12 13.05 5.75
C GLU A 52 0.19 13.15 7.25
N SER A 53 -0.73 12.71 8.12
CA SER A 53 -0.49 12.68 9.57
C SER A 53 0.68 11.77 9.94
N PHE A 54 0.76 10.56 9.39
CA PHE A 54 1.85 9.62 9.65
C PHE A 54 3.22 10.18 9.24
N ASN A 55 3.31 10.78 8.06
CA ASN A 55 4.58 11.33 7.56
C ASN A 55 5.01 12.59 8.31
N ASN A 56 4.06 13.40 8.80
CA ASN A 56 4.35 14.64 9.54
C ASN A 56 4.97 14.39 10.93
N VAL A 57 4.75 13.23 11.54
CA VAL A 57 5.37 12.89 12.84
C VAL A 57 6.90 12.83 12.73
N GLY A 58 7.43 12.42 11.56
CA GLY A 58 8.87 12.42 11.29
C GLY A 58 9.72 11.45 12.12
N THR A 59 9.12 10.61 12.96
CA THR A 59 9.82 9.66 13.84
C THR A 59 9.98 8.27 13.21
N HIS A 60 9.35 8.02 12.07
CA HIS A 60 9.33 6.73 11.42
C HIS A 60 10.50 6.56 10.45
N THR A 61 11.06 5.35 10.37
CA THR A 61 12.12 4.99 9.43
C THR A 61 11.61 4.76 8.00
N TYR A 62 10.31 4.92 7.78
CA TYR A 62 9.64 4.76 6.50
C TYR A 62 8.56 5.81 6.32
N THR A 63 8.17 6.01 5.07
CA THR A 63 7.10 6.94 4.69
C THR A 63 5.96 6.18 4.02
N LEU A 64 4.76 6.73 4.14
CA LEU A 64 3.61 6.28 3.40
C LEU A 64 3.39 7.15 2.17
N ARG A 65 2.82 6.58 1.12
CA ARG A 65 2.50 7.29 -0.11
C ARG A 65 1.17 6.79 -0.66
N ILE A 66 0.41 7.70 -1.27
CA ILE A 66 -0.75 7.36 -2.09
C ILE A 66 -0.29 6.41 -3.20
N ASN A 67 -0.81 5.19 -3.18
CA ASN A 67 -0.51 4.13 -4.14
C ASN A 67 -1.83 3.60 -4.75
N GLU A 68 -1.77 2.47 -5.47
CA GLU A 68 -2.94 1.87 -6.10
C GLU A 68 -4.04 1.45 -5.10
N PHE A 69 -3.74 1.30 -3.82
CA PHE A 69 -4.67 0.82 -2.78
C PHE A 69 -5.33 1.96 -2.00
N ALA A 70 -5.17 3.21 -2.44
CA ALA A 70 -5.63 4.37 -1.68
C ALA A 70 -7.15 4.44 -1.51
N ASP A 71 -7.96 3.76 -2.34
CA ASP A 71 -9.42 3.69 -2.24
C ASP A 71 -9.95 2.45 -1.50
N MET A 72 -9.06 1.65 -0.89
CA MET A 72 -9.42 0.42 -0.19
C MET A 72 -9.36 0.59 1.32
N THR A 73 -10.27 -0.07 2.03
CA THR A 73 -10.16 -0.22 3.48
C THR A 73 -9.09 -1.26 3.83
N LYS A 74 -8.64 -1.27 5.10
CA LYS A 74 -7.66 -2.25 5.59
C LYS A 74 -8.19 -3.68 5.48
N GLU A 75 -9.49 -3.85 5.71
CA GLU A 75 -10.20 -5.13 5.65
C GLU A 75 -10.31 -5.62 4.21
N GLU A 76 -10.68 -4.75 3.27
CA GLU A 76 -10.73 -5.05 1.84
C GLU A 76 -9.34 -5.41 1.29
N PHE A 77 -8.32 -4.64 1.67
CA PHE A 77 -6.94 -4.91 1.29
C PHE A 77 -6.48 -6.28 1.80
N LYS A 78 -6.76 -6.59 3.07
CA LYS A 78 -6.41 -7.89 3.67
C LYS A 78 -7.14 -9.04 2.99
N ALA A 79 -8.44 -8.90 2.72
CA ALA A 79 -9.23 -9.94 2.08
C ALA A 79 -8.76 -10.23 0.64
N SER A 80 -8.38 -9.20 -0.11
CA SER A 80 -7.99 -9.32 -1.51
C SER A 80 -6.54 -9.75 -1.71
N ARG A 81 -5.60 -9.14 -0.96
CA ARG A 81 -4.15 -9.25 -1.18
C ARG A 81 -3.44 -10.22 -0.23
N THR A 82 -4.05 -10.57 0.90
CA THR A 82 -3.43 -11.47 1.89
C THR A 82 -4.10 -12.85 1.90
N ARG A 83 -3.66 -13.74 1.01
CA ARG A 83 -4.22 -15.11 0.85
C ARG A 83 -3.39 -16.22 1.49
N TYR A 84 -2.40 -15.87 2.30
CA TYR A 84 -1.58 -16.88 2.94
C TYR A 84 -2.44 -17.78 3.86
N LYS A 85 -2.57 -19.06 3.49
CA LYS A 85 -3.20 -20.10 4.30
C LYS A 85 -2.10 -21.01 4.82
N ARG A 86 -1.83 -20.96 6.13
CA ARG A 86 -0.89 -21.88 6.78
C ARG A 86 -1.48 -23.29 6.71
N SER A 87 -0.83 -24.20 6.01
CA SER A 87 -1.20 -25.62 6.02
C SER A 87 -0.96 -26.20 7.40
N SER A 88 -1.96 -26.87 7.97
CA SER A 88 -1.83 -27.64 9.22
C SER A 88 -0.97 -28.90 9.06
N ASN A 89 -0.75 -29.33 7.82
CA ASN A 89 0.00 -30.55 7.47
C ASN A 89 1.46 -30.25 7.12
N LEU A 90 2.12 -29.38 7.87
CA LEU A 90 3.59 -29.27 7.81
C LEU A 90 4.17 -30.55 8.40
N LYS A 91 4.25 -31.60 7.59
CA LYS A 91 5.14 -32.72 7.87
C LYS A 91 6.53 -32.11 7.95
N SER A 92 7.09 -32.04 9.16
CA SER A 92 8.52 -31.84 9.35
C SER A 92 9.20 -32.98 8.62
N SER A 93 9.51 -32.78 7.33
CA SER A 93 10.44 -33.66 6.66
C SER A 93 11.72 -33.54 7.46
N LYS A 94 12.25 -34.68 7.91
CA LYS A 94 13.50 -34.80 8.64
C LYS A 94 14.48 -33.78 8.05
N LEU A 95 14.81 -32.73 8.80
CA LEU A 95 15.59 -31.60 8.29
C LEU A 95 16.91 -32.18 7.77
N ALA A 96 17.08 -32.22 6.45
CA ALA A 96 18.43 -32.23 5.91
C ALA A 96 19.04 -30.92 6.41
N SER A 97 20.13 -31.01 7.18
CA SER A 97 20.81 -29.80 7.64
C SER A 97 21.15 -28.93 6.43
N PHE A 98 21.07 -27.62 6.62
CA PHE A 98 21.43 -26.70 5.57
C PHE A 98 22.89 -26.93 5.20
N LYS A 99 23.15 -27.27 3.93
CA LYS A 99 24.46 -27.72 3.43
C LYS A 99 25.64 -26.80 3.79
N TYR A 100 25.38 -25.51 3.96
CA TYR A 100 26.41 -24.48 4.20
C TYR A 100 26.29 -23.84 5.59
N GLU A 101 25.79 -24.59 6.58
CA GLU A 101 25.62 -24.12 7.96
C GLU A 101 26.92 -23.60 8.61
N ASN A 102 28.08 -24.12 8.20
CA ASN A 102 29.39 -23.77 8.76
C ASN A 102 30.09 -22.59 8.05
N VAL A 103 29.43 -21.90 7.12
CA VAL A 103 30.04 -20.75 6.42
C VAL A 103 30.02 -19.53 7.32
N THR A 104 31.21 -19.04 7.69
CA THR A 104 31.39 -17.87 8.58
C THR A 104 31.65 -16.57 7.84
N VAL A 105 32.16 -16.65 6.60
CA VAL A 105 32.48 -15.48 5.78
C VAL A 105 31.34 -15.19 4.82
N VAL A 106 30.56 -14.16 5.13
CA VAL A 106 29.46 -13.67 4.30
C VAL A 106 29.59 -12.16 4.09
N PRO A 107 29.14 -11.63 2.95
CA PRO A 107 29.21 -10.19 2.70
C PRO A 107 28.27 -9.43 3.63
N THR A 108 28.63 -8.18 3.93
CA THR A 108 27.82 -7.28 4.78
C THR A 108 26.51 -6.86 4.12
N THR A 109 26.42 -6.90 2.79
CA THR A 109 25.21 -6.64 2.02
C THR A 109 25.11 -7.58 0.83
N MET A 110 23.89 -7.96 0.45
CA MET A 110 23.63 -8.82 -0.71
C MET A 110 22.34 -8.40 -1.40
N ASP A 111 22.40 -8.18 -2.71
CA ASP A 111 21.23 -7.92 -3.56
C ASP A 111 21.23 -8.87 -4.77
N TRP A 112 20.29 -9.82 -4.77
CA TRP A 112 20.13 -10.81 -5.85
C TRP A 112 19.68 -10.21 -7.17
N ARG A 113 19.10 -9.00 -7.17
CA ARG A 113 18.72 -8.28 -8.40
C ARG A 113 19.97 -7.95 -9.22
N LEU A 114 21.05 -7.54 -8.54
CA LEU A 114 22.35 -7.25 -9.17
C LEU A 114 23.04 -8.51 -9.72
N LYS A 115 22.57 -9.69 -9.31
CA LYS A 115 23.07 -10.99 -9.79
C LYS A 115 22.20 -11.61 -10.88
N GLY A 116 21.16 -10.92 -11.34
CA GLY A 116 20.25 -11.42 -12.37
C GLY A 116 19.39 -12.61 -11.91
N ALA A 117 19.32 -12.89 -10.61
CA ALA A 117 18.58 -14.02 -10.05
C ALA A 117 17.10 -13.67 -9.76
N VAL A 118 16.70 -12.41 -9.95
CA VAL A 118 15.35 -11.92 -9.63
C VAL A 118 14.64 -11.55 -10.93
N THR A 119 13.43 -12.09 -11.11
CA THR A 119 12.56 -11.77 -12.26
C THR A 119 11.83 -10.43 -12.06
N PRO A 120 11.27 -9.82 -13.12
CA PRO A 120 10.46 -8.61 -12.98
C PRO A 120 9.31 -8.79 -11.99
N ILE A 121 8.96 -7.70 -11.31
CA ILE A 121 7.85 -7.67 -10.33
C ILE A 121 6.55 -8.02 -11.05
N LYS A 122 5.77 -8.92 -10.44
CA LYS A 122 4.45 -9.34 -10.93
C LYS A 122 3.37 -8.78 -10.01
N ASP A 123 2.18 -8.53 -10.55
CA ASP A 123 0.98 -8.25 -9.75
C ASP A 123 0.22 -9.55 -9.50
N GLN A 124 0.01 -9.88 -8.23
CA GLN A 124 -0.77 -11.06 -7.83
C GLN A 124 -2.29 -10.86 -7.94
N GLY A 125 -2.74 -9.62 -8.14
CA GLY A 125 -4.13 -9.25 -8.33
C GLY A 125 -5.07 -9.63 -7.17
N GLN A 126 -6.36 -9.58 -7.49
CA GLN A 126 -7.42 -10.39 -6.88
C GLN A 126 -7.57 -11.70 -7.68
#